data_AF-A0A813IWY2-F1
#
_entry.id   AF-A0A813IWY2-F1
#
_cell.length_a   1.000
_cell.length_b   1.000
_cell.length_c   1.000
_cell.angle_alpha   90.00
_cell.angle_beta   90.00
_cell.angle_gamma   90.00
#
_symmetry.space_group_name_H-M   'P 1'
#
loop_
_entity.id
_entity.type
_entity.pdbx_description
1 polymer ?
#
loop_
_entity_poly.entity_id
_entity_poly.type
_entity_poly.pdbx_seq_one_letter_code
_entity_poly.pdbx_strand_id
1 'polypeptide(L)'
;VFELLGVSHFGAAGSVECAAFLTRVFKGLQGVQQVGFSGLMLTCLEDAGMAAGAAAGHYDVRALLQYSAVCGIGLDCVPVPGDTPQSTLSALMRDTGTLAFRLNKPLTVRLFPVPGKKAGEMTDFQSSDLCNCTVFAAST
;
A
#
# COMPACT_ATOMS: atom_id res chain seq x y z
N VAL A 1 -8.74 -7.66 -9.26
CA VAL A 1 -8.12 -9.01 -9.10
C VAL A 1 -8.61 -9.72 -7.84
N PHE A 2 -8.55 -9.09 -6.67
CA PHE A 2 -8.92 -9.75 -5.40
C PHE A 2 -10.38 -10.23 -5.40
N GLU A 3 -11.30 -9.45 -5.98
CA GLU A 3 -12.69 -9.86 -6.17
C GLU A 3 -12.86 -11.10 -7.04
N LEU A 4 -12.03 -11.25 -8.08
CA LEU A 4 -12.02 -12.45 -8.93
C LEU A 4 -11.48 -13.69 -8.20
N LEU A 5 -10.70 -13.48 -7.13
CA LEU A 5 -10.21 -14.53 -6.23
C LEU A 5 -11.19 -14.85 -5.10
N GLY A 6 -12.39 -14.23 -5.10
CA GLY A 6 -13.47 -14.53 -4.15
C GLY A 6 -13.51 -13.65 -2.90
N VAL A 7 -12.67 -12.61 -2.81
CA VAL A 7 -12.74 -11.62 -1.72
C VAL A 7 -13.82 -10.58 -2.04
N SER A 8 -14.66 -10.18 -1.08
CA SER A 8 -15.76 -9.23 -1.35
C SER A 8 -15.29 -7.87 -1.89
N HIS A 9 -14.17 -7.36 -1.38
CA HIS A 9 -13.47 -6.18 -1.87
C HIS A 9 -12.03 -6.16 -1.32
N PHE A 10 -11.14 -5.43 -1.98
CA PHE A 10 -9.82 -5.17 -1.38
C PHE A 10 -9.97 -4.48 -0.02
N GLY A 11 -9.27 -4.97 1.01
CA GLY A 11 -9.48 -4.53 2.40
C GLY A 11 -10.20 -5.56 3.27
N ALA A 12 -11.06 -6.40 2.69
CA ALA A 12 -11.84 -7.39 3.44
C ALA A 12 -10.97 -8.55 3.95
N ALA A 13 -11.54 -9.33 4.89
CA ALA A 13 -10.97 -10.61 5.31
C ALA A 13 -10.70 -11.51 4.10
N GLY A 14 -9.54 -12.18 4.07
CA GLY A 14 -9.05 -12.93 2.91
C GLY A 14 -8.13 -12.12 1.98
N SER A 15 -8.09 -10.79 2.08
CA SER A 15 -7.16 -9.96 1.28
C SER A 15 -5.69 -10.32 1.54
N VAL A 16 -5.32 -10.63 2.78
CA VAL A 16 -3.95 -11.04 3.13
C VAL A 16 -3.56 -12.34 2.42
N GLU A 17 -4.47 -13.32 2.40
CA GLU A 17 -4.26 -14.60 1.71
C GLU A 17 -4.08 -14.40 0.21
N CYS A 18 -4.96 -13.62 -0.42
CA CYS A 18 -4.86 -13.29 -1.84
C CYS A 18 -3.55 -12.57 -2.18
N ALA A 19 -3.14 -11.61 -1.34
CA ALA A 19 -1.88 -10.90 -1.52
C ALA A 19 -0.66 -11.83 -1.43
N ALA A 20 -0.66 -12.75 -0.46
CA ALA A 20 0.38 -13.76 -0.30
C ALA A 20 0.42 -14.74 -1.46
N PHE A 21 -0.75 -15.22 -1.91
CA PHE A 21 -0.91 -16.11 -3.04
C PHE A 21 -0.35 -15.50 -4.33
N LEU A 22 -0.78 -14.29 -4.68
CA LEU A 22 -0.30 -13.58 -5.87
C LEU A 22 1.22 -13.36 -5.82
N THR A 23 1.74 -12.95 -4.66
CA THR A 23 3.19 -12.79 -4.48
C THR A 23 3.95 -14.10 -4.69
N ARG A 24 3.42 -15.22 -4.18
CA ARG A 24 4.02 -16.55 -4.41
C ARG A 24 3.98 -16.93 -5.88
N VAL A 25 2.89 -16.64 -6.60
CA VAL A 25 2.79 -16.91 -8.05
C VAL A 25 3.87 -16.13 -8.79
N PHE A 26 4.02 -14.82 -8.56
CA PHE A 26 5.05 -14.01 -9.22
C PHE A 26 6.46 -14.51 -8.90
N LYS A 27 6.71 -14.89 -7.64
CA LYS A 27 8.00 -15.46 -7.22
C LYS A 27 8.24 -16.90 -7.69
N GLY A 28 7.21 -17.60 -8.14
CA GLY A 28 7.29 -18.99 -8.61
C GLY A 28 7.50 -19.12 -10.11
N LEU A 29 7.48 -18.02 -10.87
CA LEU A 29 7.67 -18.04 -12.32
C LEU A 29 9.06 -18.59 -12.68
N GLN A 30 9.07 -19.59 -13.57
CA GLN A 30 10.29 -20.19 -14.11
C GLN A 30 10.67 -19.53 -15.44
N GLY A 31 11.97 -19.51 -15.76
CA GLY A 31 12.47 -18.89 -16.99
C GLY A 31 12.52 -17.36 -16.97
N VAL A 32 12.24 -16.73 -15.82
CA VAL A 32 12.32 -15.28 -15.61
C VAL A 32 13.32 -15.00 -14.50
N GLN A 33 14.32 -14.16 -14.77
CA GLN A 33 15.24 -13.69 -13.74
C GLN A 33 14.51 -12.68 -12.84
N GLN A 34 14.36 -13.03 -11.56
CA GLN A 34 13.81 -12.11 -10.57
C GLN A 34 14.88 -11.11 -10.13
N VAL A 35 14.52 -9.83 -10.15
CA VAL A 35 15.39 -8.71 -9.75
C VAL A 35 14.62 -7.80 -8.79
N GLY A 36 15.32 -7.22 -7.82
CA GLY A 36 14.78 -6.24 -6.88
C GLY A 36 13.50 -6.69 -6.16
N PHE A 37 12.48 -5.83 -6.19
CA PHE A 37 11.17 -6.05 -5.56
C PHE A 37 10.30 -6.96 -6.45
N SER A 38 10.57 -8.26 -6.47
CA SER A 38 9.73 -9.23 -7.20
C SER A 38 8.55 -9.68 -6.32
N GLY A 39 7.31 -9.36 -6.71
CA GLY A 39 6.09 -9.70 -5.94
C GLY A 39 4.88 -8.84 -6.32
N LEU A 40 3.79 -8.94 -5.53
CA LEU A 40 2.62 -8.09 -5.71
C LEU A 40 2.94 -6.64 -5.30
N MET A 41 2.69 -5.68 -6.17
CA MET A 41 2.79 -4.25 -5.85
C MET A 41 1.41 -3.72 -5.47
N LEU A 42 1.35 -2.96 -4.38
CA LEU A 42 0.13 -2.30 -3.91
C LEU A 42 0.41 -0.80 -3.83
N THR A 43 -0.03 -0.07 -4.85
CA THR A 43 0.33 1.34 -5.08
C THR A 43 -0.93 2.22 -5.12
N CYS A 44 -1.17 2.96 -4.02
CA CYS A 44 -2.48 3.59 -3.81
C CYS A 44 -2.83 4.70 -4.81
N LEU A 45 -1.82 5.40 -5.34
CA LEU A 45 -1.98 6.46 -6.34
C LEU A 45 -1.74 5.96 -7.77
N GLU A 46 -1.50 4.68 -8.02
CA GLU A 46 -1.25 4.17 -9.38
C GLU A 46 -2.25 3.07 -9.78
N ASP A 47 -2.95 2.46 -8.82
CA ASP A 47 -4.01 1.48 -9.06
C ASP A 47 -5.40 2.09 -8.80
N ALA A 48 -6.24 2.14 -9.85
CA ALA A 48 -7.58 2.71 -9.77
C ALA A 48 -8.54 1.91 -8.86
N GLY A 49 -8.35 0.59 -8.73
CA GLY A 49 -9.14 -0.26 -7.85
C GLY A 49 -8.79 -0.02 -6.38
N MET A 50 -7.51 0.16 -6.07
CA MET A 50 -7.06 0.60 -4.75
C MET A 50 -7.60 1.99 -4.42
N ALA A 51 -7.47 2.95 -5.32
CA ALA A 51 -8.01 4.30 -5.11
C ALA A 51 -9.52 4.31 -4.84
N ALA A 52 -10.29 3.51 -5.58
CA ALA A 52 -11.72 3.33 -5.33
C ALA A 52 -12.00 2.69 -3.97
N GLY A 53 -11.23 1.66 -3.58
CA GLY A 53 -11.34 1.04 -2.26
C GLY A 53 -11.01 1.99 -1.10
N ALA A 54 -10.03 2.87 -1.28
CA ALA A 54 -9.68 3.91 -0.32
C ALA A 54 -10.82 4.92 -0.17
N ALA A 55 -11.41 5.37 -1.28
CA ALA A 55 -12.56 6.27 -1.30
C ALA A 55 -13.80 5.66 -0.64
N ALA A 56 -13.97 4.34 -0.75
CA ALA A 56 -15.02 3.60 -0.05
C ALA A 56 -14.70 3.30 1.43
N GLY A 57 -13.52 3.69 1.92
CA GLY A 57 -13.09 3.43 3.29
C GLY A 57 -12.83 1.96 3.60
N HIS A 58 -12.57 1.14 2.59
CA HIS A 58 -12.40 -0.31 2.74
C HIS A 58 -11.09 -0.72 3.42
N TYR A 59 -10.09 0.16 3.42
CA TYR A 59 -8.80 -0.09 4.04
C TYR A 59 -8.12 1.22 4.45
N ASP A 60 -7.12 1.11 5.33
CA ASP A 60 -6.33 2.22 5.83
C ASP A 60 -4.82 1.93 5.74
N VAL A 61 -4.00 2.85 6.28
CA VAL A 61 -2.53 2.68 6.33
C VAL A 61 -2.12 1.45 7.14
N ARG A 62 -2.89 1.03 8.14
CA ARG A 62 -2.57 -0.15 8.94
C ARG A 62 -2.81 -1.44 8.15
N ALA A 63 -3.88 -1.50 7.37
CA ALA A 63 -4.13 -2.58 6.42
C ALA A 63 -2.99 -2.66 5.38
N LEU A 64 -2.54 -1.53 4.82
CA LEU A 64 -1.38 -1.50 3.91
C LEU A 64 -0.10 -2.03 4.57
N LEU A 65 0.14 -1.69 5.84
CA LEU A 65 1.26 -2.22 6.61
C LEU A 65 1.12 -3.74 6.86
N GLN A 66 -0.09 -4.25 7.09
CA GLN A 66 -0.33 -5.70 7.19
C GLN A 66 -0.04 -6.39 5.86
N TYR A 67 -0.51 -5.83 4.73
CA TYR A 67 -0.23 -6.37 3.40
C TYR A 67 1.25 -6.30 3.04
N SER A 68 1.99 -5.33 3.59
CA SER A 68 3.45 -5.23 3.46
C SER A 68 4.18 -6.49 3.94
N ALA A 69 3.60 -7.22 4.91
CA ALA A 69 4.18 -8.49 5.34
C ALA A 69 4.26 -9.52 4.21
N VAL A 70 3.29 -9.50 3.30
CA VAL A 70 3.10 -10.54 2.26
C VAL A 70 3.28 -10.05 0.83
N CYS A 71 3.34 -8.74 0.56
CA CYS A 71 3.50 -8.16 -0.79
C CYS A 71 4.97 -7.94 -1.22
N GLY A 72 5.24 -7.25 -2.32
CA GLY A 72 6.58 -7.07 -2.89
C GLY A 72 7.36 -5.84 -2.39
N ILE A 73 6.69 -4.79 -1.91
CA ILE A 73 7.27 -3.44 -1.83
C ILE A 73 7.18 -2.76 -0.46
N GLY A 74 6.05 -2.84 0.25
CA GLY A 74 5.83 -2.10 1.49
C GLY A 74 4.77 -1.01 1.33
N LEU A 75 5.00 0.16 1.93
CA LEU A 75 4.13 1.32 1.77
C LEU A 75 4.57 2.10 0.54
N ASP A 76 3.83 2.02 -0.57
CA ASP A 76 4.18 2.69 -1.81
C ASP A 76 3.04 3.58 -2.33
N CYS A 77 3.42 4.77 -2.81
CA CYS A 77 2.50 5.79 -3.30
C CYS A 77 1.33 6.09 -2.34
N VAL A 78 1.61 6.21 -1.04
CA VAL A 78 0.57 6.37 0.00
C VAL A 78 0.36 7.85 0.34
N PRO A 79 -0.78 8.48 -0.02
CA PRO A 79 -1.05 9.87 0.30
C PRO A 79 -1.37 10.06 1.78
N VAL A 80 -0.75 11.05 2.42
CA VAL A 80 -0.95 11.44 3.82
C VAL A 80 -1.12 12.96 3.92
N PRO A 81 -1.71 13.51 5.00
CA PRO A 81 -1.84 14.95 5.18
C PRO A 81 -0.48 15.66 5.10
N GLY A 82 -0.41 16.78 4.40
CA GLY A 82 0.83 17.54 4.23
C GLY A 82 1.39 18.11 5.54
N ASP A 83 0.54 18.30 6.55
CA ASP A 83 0.88 18.76 7.89
C ASP A 83 1.16 17.61 8.88
N THR A 84 1.27 16.37 8.39
CA THR A 84 1.57 15.22 9.25
C THR A 84 2.88 15.44 10.02
N PRO A 85 2.90 15.33 11.36
CA PRO A 85 4.10 15.53 12.15
C PRO A 85 5.22 14.55 11.76
N GLN A 86 6.46 15.05 11.74
CA GLN A 86 7.63 14.21 11.45
C GLN A 86 7.75 13.01 12.39
N SER A 87 7.35 13.16 13.66
CA SER A 87 7.32 12.06 14.64
C SER A 87 6.38 10.94 14.23
N THR A 88 5.21 11.27 13.66
CA THR A 88 4.24 10.32 13.13
C THR A 88 4.78 9.60 11.89
N LEU A 89 5.35 10.33 10.94
CA LEU A 89 5.99 9.73 9.76
C LEU A 89 7.13 8.79 10.16
N SER A 90 7.95 9.21 11.14
CA SER A 90 9.04 8.39 11.68
C SER A 90 8.54 7.14 12.39
N ALA A 91 7.38 7.19 13.05
CA ALA A 91 6.76 6.02 13.65
C ALA A 91 6.31 5.00 12.59
N LEU A 92 5.64 5.45 11.53
CA LEU A 92 5.26 4.59 10.39
C LEU A 92 6.48 3.95 9.70
N MET A 93 7.55 4.73 9.53
CA MET A 93 8.81 4.23 8.99
C MET A 93 9.44 3.19 9.91
N ARG A 94 9.41 3.37 11.23
CA ARG A 94 9.91 2.38 12.20
C ARG A 94 9.07 1.12 12.24
N ASP A 95 7.75 1.21 12.11
CA ASP A 95 6.86 0.05 12.02
C ASP A 95 7.20 -0.77 10.77
N THR A 96 7.33 -0.11 9.62
CA THR A 96 7.69 -0.76 8.35
C THR A 96 9.11 -1.34 8.41
N GLY A 97 10.07 -0.61 8.97
CA GLY A 97 11.44 -1.08 9.16
C GLY A 97 11.55 -2.27 10.13
N THR A 98 10.73 -2.29 11.18
CA THR A 98 10.62 -3.43 12.09
C THR A 98 10.07 -4.65 11.37
N LEU A 99 9.03 -4.48 10.56
CA LEU A 99 8.46 -5.56 9.75
C LEU A 99 9.48 -6.11 8.75
N ALA A 100 10.21 -5.23 8.08
CA ALA A 100 11.29 -5.58 7.16
C ALA A 100 12.37 -6.43 7.85
N PHE A 101 12.84 -5.98 9.02
CA PHE A 101 13.84 -6.69 9.82
C PHE A 101 13.33 -8.06 10.28
N ARG A 102 12.12 -8.13 10.85
CA ARG A 102 11.55 -9.37 11.39
C ARG A 102 11.27 -10.42 10.31
N LEU A 103 10.88 -10.00 9.11
CA LEU A 103 10.58 -10.89 7.99
C LEU A 103 11.80 -11.17 7.10
N ASN A 104 12.96 -10.58 7.39
CA ASN A 104 14.14 -10.60 6.52
C ASN A 104 13.77 -10.25 5.07
N LYS A 105 13.05 -9.14 4.91
CA LYS A 105 12.40 -8.76 3.66
C LYS A 105 12.66 -7.28 3.39
N PRO A 106 13.10 -6.90 2.17
CA PRO A 106 13.24 -5.50 1.82
C PRO A 106 11.84 -4.88 1.70
N LEU A 107 11.57 -3.86 2.50
CA LEU A 107 10.36 -3.04 2.42
C LEU A 107 10.77 -1.57 2.28
N THR A 108 10.01 -0.83 1.50
CA THR A 108 10.16 0.61 1.30
C THR A 108 9.02 1.36 1.96
N VAL A 109 9.26 2.65 2.17
CA VAL A 109 8.25 3.61 2.61
C VAL A 109 8.32 4.81 1.68
N ARG A 110 7.29 4.98 0.85
CA ARG A 110 7.11 6.11 -0.06
C ARG A 110 5.75 6.75 0.25
N LEU A 111 5.78 7.67 1.20
CA LEU A 111 4.63 8.49 1.58
C LEU A 111 4.56 9.73 0.69
N PHE A 112 3.36 10.19 0.41
CA PHE A 112 3.06 11.40 -0.36
C PHE A 112 2.34 12.41 0.54
N PRO A 113 3.06 13.30 1.24
CA PRO A 113 2.44 14.39 1.96
C PRO A 113 1.71 15.32 0.97
N VAL A 114 0.42 15.54 1.18
CA VAL A 114 -0.43 16.36 0.30
C VAL A 114 -0.76 17.70 0.98
N PRO A 115 -0.11 18.82 0.58
CA PRO A 115 -0.29 20.11 1.23
C PRO A 115 -1.75 20.57 1.26
N GLY A 116 -2.20 21.05 2.42
CA GLY A 116 -3.55 21.60 2.58
C GLY A 116 -4.70 20.58 2.62
N LYS A 117 -4.42 19.28 2.47
CA LYS A 117 -5.40 18.19 2.58
C LYS A 117 -5.31 17.49 3.92
N LYS A 118 -6.46 17.06 4.42
CA LYS A 118 -6.65 16.27 5.64
C LYS A 118 -7.03 14.83 5.29
N ALA A 119 -6.95 13.95 6.29
CA ALA A 119 -7.39 12.57 6.15
C ALA A 119 -8.86 12.49 5.72
N GLY A 120 -9.16 11.62 4.76
CA GLY A 120 -10.49 11.48 4.16
C GLY A 120 -10.76 12.38 2.96
N GLU A 121 -9.92 13.39 2.70
CA GLU A 121 -10.06 14.21 1.50
C GLU A 121 -9.45 13.53 0.27
N MET A 122 -9.98 13.83 -0.91
CA MET A 122 -9.46 13.31 -2.18
C MET A 122 -8.25 14.14 -2.65
N THR A 123 -7.21 13.44 -3.14
CA THR A 123 -6.11 14.09 -3.85
C THR A 123 -6.56 14.67 -5.18
N ASP A 124 -5.78 15.60 -5.73
CA ASP A 124 -6.05 16.29 -7.00
C ASP A 124 -4.80 16.37 -7.89
N PHE A 125 -4.03 15.28 -7.91
CA PHE A 125 -2.88 15.13 -8.81
C PHE A 125 -3.33 15.22 -10.27
N GLN A 126 -2.53 15.94 -11.07
CA GLN A 126 -2.75 16.16 -12.51
C GLN A 126 -1.87 15.28 -13.39
N SER A 127 -1.07 14.40 -12.79
CA SER A 127 -0.19 13.48 -13.53
C SER A 127 -1.01 12.42 -14.26
N SER A 128 -0.63 12.08 -15.49
CA SER A 128 -1.20 10.94 -16.23
C SER A 128 -0.88 9.60 -15.59
N ASP A 129 0.19 9.54 -14.81
CA ASP A 129 0.68 8.30 -14.20
C ASP A 129 0.03 8.02 -12.84
N LEU A 130 -0.70 9.00 -12.28
CA LEU A 130 -1.32 8.89 -10.96
C LEU A 130 -2.84 8.95 -11.06
N CYS A 131 -3.51 8.06 -10.33
CA CYS A 131 -4.92 8.19 -10.00
C CYS A 131 -5.10 8.98 -8.70
N ASN A 132 -6.25 9.62 -8.55
CA ASN A 132 -6.59 10.31 -7.31
C ASN A 132 -7.15 9.34 -6.28
N CYS A 133 -6.62 9.42 -5.06
CA CYS A 133 -6.90 8.51 -3.97
C CYS A 133 -7.27 9.32 -2.71
N THR A 134 -7.90 8.67 -1.74
CA THR A 134 -8.21 9.32 -0.47
C THR A 134 -6.95 9.46 0.36
N VAL A 135 -6.74 10.64 0.93
CA VAL A 135 -5.63 10.93 1.86
C VAL A 135 -5.84 10.11 3.13
N PHE A 136 -4.88 9.27 3.47
CA PHE A 136 -4.98 8.40 4.64
C PHE A 136 -4.53 9.11 5.91
N ALA A 137 -5.19 8.81 7.03
CA ALA A 137 -4.68 9.21 8.34
C ALA A 137 -3.33 8.53 8.62
N ALA A 138 -2.29 9.33 8.89
CA ALA A 138 -0.96 8.81 9.23
C ALA A 138 -0.84 8.38 10.71
N SER A 139 -1.72 8.89 11.57
CA SER A 139 -1.89 8.50 12.97
C SER A 139 -3.37 8.30 13.26
N THR A 140 -3.70 7.23 14.00
CA THR A 140 -4.93 7.12 14.78
C THR A 140 -4.68 7.63 16.19
#